data_AF-A0A0F3RC31-F1
#
_entry.id   AF-A0A0F3RC31-F1
#
_cell.length_a   1.000
_cell.length_b   1.000
_cell.length_c   1.000
_cell.angle_alpha   90.00
_cell.angle_beta   90.00
_cell.angle_gamma   90.00
#
_symmetry.space_group_name_H-M   'P 1'
#
loop_
_entity.id
_entity.type
_entity.pdbx_description
1 polymer ?
#
loop_
_entity_poly.entity_id
_entity_poly.type
_entity_poly.pdbx_seq_one_letter_code
_entity_poly.pdbx_strand_id
1 'polypeptide(L)'
;MRIEPYSKKLYQHKISLLEIESAIKEQNKDYPAGTIKTKSNNFIVTLEGSLSTPEEFGNIILKVQNRGIIKLRDIEKISLTSPDEDIIFRYNGKSSIALGLIKESKANVIDLSNEVTKELERIKESMPKGISMGIAYDGATPVKASIYAVFQTIFEALILVVLVTYLFLASAKITLIPFVTIPVSLIGTFSVMYAFGFSINIFTLLAMILAIGLVVDDAIVMLENIFRYNEMGHKPMEAAMLASKKIGFAIIAMTITLAAVFLPVGFIEDFIGKLFIEFAWTLAFCVLFSGFVALTLTPMMSSRMVTKHNTDLPKFLVKFNDILQFIQNKYIYYLKLTFDNKKKFVIIIASSFIVLIISFKFTQILLKKFSYLNKMTDFYKFLLKDLKVLV
;
A
#
# COMPACT_ATOMS: atom_id res chain seq x y z
N MET A 1 22.65 9.45 35.09
CA MET A 1 23.91 9.71 35.82
C MET A 1 24.92 8.66 35.38
N ARG A 2 26.09 9.05 34.87
CA ARG A 2 27.19 8.12 34.54
C ARG A 2 28.28 8.28 35.59
N ILE A 3 28.73 7.13 36.09
CA ILE A 3 29.71 7.01 37.15
C ILE A 3 30.86 6.20 36.59
N GLU A 4 32.05 6.81 36.48
CA GLU A 4 33.23 6.18 35.91
C GLU A 4 34.34 6.06 36.97
N PRO A 5 34.54 4.85 37.54
CA PRO A 5 35.56 4.63 38.56
C PRO A 5 36.98 4.65 38.02
N TYR A 6 37.86 5.37 38.72
CA TYR A 6 39.28 5.31 38.43
C TYR A 6 39.89 4.05 39.04
N SER A 7 40.26 3.07 38.21
CA SER A 7 40.81 1.78 38.65
C SER A 7 41.97 1.91 39.65
N LYS A 8 42.83 2.94 39.48
CA LYS A 8 43.95 3.23 40.39
C LYS A 8 43.48 3.67 41.79
N LYS A 9 42.42 4.49 41.87
CA LYS A 9 41.88 4.99 43.14
C LYS A 9 41.08 3.92 43.88
N LEU A 10 40.32 3.09 43.15
CA LEU A 10 39.66 1.90 43.71
C LEU A 10 40.66 0.99 44.43
N TYR A 11 41.79 0.70 43.76
CA TYR A 11 42.85 -0.13 44.32
C TYR A 11 43.52 0.52 45.55
N GLN A 12 43.85 1.80 45.48
CA GLN A 12 44.48 2.55 46.58
C GLN A 12 43.61 2.60 47.84
N HIS A 13 42.31 2.79 47.67
CA HIS A 13 41.36 2.87 48.78
C HIS A 13 40.78 1.51 49.20
N LYS A 14 41.16 0.42 48.50
CA LYS A 14 40.62 -0.94 48.71
C LYS A 14 39.09 -0.95 48.72
N ILE A 15 38.52 -0.31 47.70
CA ILE A 15 37.08 -0.25 47.47
C ILE A 15 36.75 -1.11 46.24
N SER A 16 35.79 -2.00 46.40
CA SER A 16 35.25 -2.85 45.35
C SER A 16 34.06 -2.18 44.64
N LEU A 17 33.79 -2.61 43.41
CA LEU A 17 32.60 -2.17 42.65
C LEU A 17 31.29 -2.51 43.38
N LEU A 18 31.25 -3.62 44.12
CA LEU A 18 30.08 -4.04 44.91
C LEU A 18 29.82 -3.09 46.10
N GLU A 19 30.87 -2.57 46.74
CA GLU A 19 30.74 -1.58 47.82
C GLU A 19 30.15 -0.27 47.28
N ILE A 20 30.55 0.16 46.08
CA ILE A 20 30.01 1.34 45.41
C ILE A 20 28.54 1.15 45.05
N GLU A 21 28.20 0.03 44.42
CA GLU A 21 26.81 -0.29 44.05
C GLU A 21 25.90 -0.31 45.29
N SER A 22 26.38 -0.91 46.38
CA SER A 22 25.65 -0.99 47.65
C SER A 22 25.44 0.39 48.27
N ALA A 23 26.50 1.22 48.32
CA ALA A 23 26.42 2.57 48.85
C ALA A 23 25.46 3.46 48.06
N ILE A 24 25.44 3.35 46.73
CA ILE A 24 24.48 4.07 45.87
C ILE A 24 23.06 3.60 46.16
N LYS A 25 22.80 2.29 46.23
CA LYS A 25 21.44 1.76 46.52
C LYS A 25 20.92 2.15 47.91
N GLU A 26 21.81 2.23 48.89
CA GLU A 26 21.44 2.58 50.27
C GLU A 26 21.19 4.09 50.42
N GLN A 27 21.97 4.94 49.75
CA GLN A 27 21.88 6.40 49.91
C GLN A 27 21.05 7.12 48.84
N ASN A 28 20.62 6.43 47.77
CA ASN A 28 19.74 6.96 46.73
C ASN A 28 18.36 6.29 46.79
N LYS A 29 17.64 6.48 47.90
CA LYS A 29 16.31 5.93 48.09
C LYS A 29 15.50 6.79 49.05
N ASP A 30 14.22 6.97 48.76
CA ASP A 30 13.29 7.63 49.67
C ASP A 30 12.88 6.71 50.82
N TYR A 31 12.84 7.29 52.03
CA TYR A 31 12.43 6.58 53.23
C TYR A 31 11.08 7.12 53.72
N PRO A 32 10.05 6.26 53.88
CA PRO A 32 8.80 6.68 54.48
C PRO A 32 9.04 7.00 55.97
N ALA A 33 8.79 8.25 56.38
CA ALA A 33 8.97 8.71 57.76
C ALA A 33 7.69 8.56 58.61
N GLY A 34 6.58 8.12 58.01
CA GLY A 34 5.33 7.82 58.70
C GLY A 34 4.26 8.90 58.51
N THR A 35 3.31 8.99 59.45
CA THR A 35 2.23 9.98 59.42
C THR A 35 2.15 10.77 60.71
N ILE A 36 2.05 12.09 60.59
CA ILE A 36 1.78 12.99 61.71
C ILE A 36 0.27 13.25 61.72
N LYS A 37 -0.41 12.80 62.77
CA LYS A 37 -1.85 13.01 62.96
C LYS A 37 -2.10 14.19 63.89
N THR A 38 -2.87 15.17 63.42
CA THR A 38 -3.41 16.28 64.21
C THR A 38 -4.92 16.08 64.41
N LYS A 39 -5.55 16.87 65.30
CA LYS A 39 -7.00 16.73 65.60
C LYS A 39 -7.92 16.86 64.37
N SER A 40 -7.48 17.51 63.31
CA SER A 40 -8.26 17.75 62.09
C SER A 40 -7.61 17.21 60.81
N ASN A 41 -6.31 16.89 60.81
CA ASN A 41 -5.55 16.60 59.59
C ASN A 41 -4.54 15.45 59.82
N ASN A 42 -4.26 14.68 58.76
CA ASN A 42 -3.16 13.71 58.73
C ASN A 42 -2.15 14.12 57.66
N PHE A 43 -0.88 14.29 58.04
CA PHE A 43 0.22 14.58 57.12
C PHE A 43 1.07 13.32 56.94
N ILE A 44 1.27 12.89 55.70
CA ILE A 44 2.25 11.85 55.37
C ILE A 44 3.61 12.54 55.26
N VAL A 45 4.61 12.03 55.97
CA VAL A 45 5.97 12.56 55.94
C VAL A 45 6.87 11.55 55.23
N THR A 46 7.55 12.01 54.20
CA THR A 46 8.55 11.24 53.45
C THR A 46 9.89 11.96 53.58
N LEU A 47 10.95 11.20 53.87
CA LEU A 47 12.31 11.72 53.79
C LEU A 47 12.76 11.57 52.34
N GLU A 48 13.02 12.71 51.71
CA GLU A 48 13.58 12.78 50.36
C GLU A 48 15.04 12.35 50.42
N GLY A 49 15.31 11.14 49.95
CA GLY A 49 16.64 10.53 49.90
C GLY A 49 17.08 10.23 48.47
N SER A 50 16.22 10.48 47.47
CA SER A 50 16.60 10.40 46.06
C SER A 50 17.60 11.50 45.69
N LEU A 51 18.68 11.12 45.01
CA LEU A 51 19.72 12.01 44.53
C LEU A 51 19.49 12.29 43.04
N SER A 52 19.63 13.55 42.62
CA SER A 52 19.34 14.02 41.25
C SER A 52 20.54 14.71 40.58
N THR A 53 21.43 15.33 41.36
CA THR A 53 22.56 16.10 40.82
C THR A 53 23.89 15.34 40.89
N PRO A 54 24.85 15.57 39.97
CA PRO A 54 26.18 14.97 40.04
C PRO A 54 26.89 15.25 41.39
N GLU A 55 26.65 16.42 41.97
CA GLU A 55 27.19 16.83 43.26
C GLU A 55 26.63 16.01 44.43
N GLU A 56 25.33 15.73 44.42
CA GLU A 56 24.66 14.85 45.39
C GLU A 56 25.20 13.43 45.33
N PHE A 57 25.30 12.85 44.12
CA PHE A 57 25.95 11.56 43.92
C PHE A 57 27.40 11.58 44.38
N GLY A 58 28.13 12.68 44.13
CA GLY A 58 29.51 12.86 44.58
C GLY A 58 29.69 12.86 46.08
N ASN A 59 28.63 13.15 46.84
CA ASN A 59 28.65 13.17 48.29
C ASN A 59 28.30 11.82 48.94
N ILE A 60 27.93 10.80 48.16
CA ILE A 60 27.68 9.45 48.65
C ILE A 60 28.91 8.95 49.40
N ILE A 61 28.69 8.48 50.62
CA ILE A 61 29.74 7.99 51.50
C ILE A 61 29.99 6.52 51.18
N LEU A 62 31.22 6.19 50.79
CA LEU A 62 31.61 4.82 50.46
C LEU A 62 32.20 4.07 51.64
N LYS A 63 33.03 4.76 52.42
CA LYS A 63 33.77 4.14 53.53
C LYS A 63 34.15 5.19 54.57
N VAL A 64 33.92 4.85 55.83
CA VAL A 64 34.38 5.64 56.97
C VAL A 64 35.62 4.96 57.54
N GLN A 65 36.75 5.67 57.61
CA GLN A 65 38.00 5.18 58.18
C GLN A 65 38.41 6.07 59.36
N ASN A 66 39.24 5.56 60.28
CA ASN A 66 39.73 6.32 61.46
C ASN A 66 40.42 7.66 61.14
N ARG A 67 40.77 7.92 59.87
CA ARG A 67 41.45 9.14 59.40
C ARG A 67 40.65 9.97 58.40
N GLY A 68 39.39 9.60 58.09
CA GLY A 68 38.56 10.37 57.17
C GLY A 68 37.42 9.58 56.53
N ILE A 69 36.54 10.30 55.83
CA ILE A 69 35.43 9.75 55.06
C ILE A 69 35.84 9.75 53.58
N ILE A 70 35.66 8.62 52.91
CA ILE A 70 35.86 8.51 51.46
C ILE A 70 34.50 8.64 50.80
N LYS A 71 34.36 9.66 49.95
CA LYS A 71 33.17 9.93 49.17
C LYS A 71 33.32 9.44 47.73
N LEU A 72 32.20 9.27 47.03
CA LEU A 72 32.17 8.84 45.64
C LEU A 72 33.04 9.72 44.73
N ARG A 73 32.94 11.05 44.89
CA ARG A 73 33.75 12.03 44.14
C ARG A 73 35.27 11.84 44.30
N ASP A 74 35.71 11.21 45.38
CA ASP A 74 37.13 11.05 45.66
C ASP A 74 37.74 9.96 44.76
N ILE A 75 36.93 9.00 44.30
CA ILE A 75 37.37 7.82 43.55
C ILE A 75 36.81 7.71 42.12
N GLU A 76 35.79 8.50 41.78
CA GLU A 76 35.02 8.41 40.54
C GLU A 76 34.83 9.75 39.85
N LYS A 77 34.72 9.70 38.52
CA LYS A 77 34.19 10.80 37.72
C LYS A 77 32.68 10.63 37.59
N ILE A 78 31.94 11.61 38.10
CA ILE A 78 30.48 11.61 38.07
C ILE A 78 30.06 12.69 37.10
N SER A 79 29.26 12.29 36.11
CA SER A 79 28.77 13.23 35.10
C SER A 79 27.33 12.90 34.73
N LEU A 80 26.55 13.95 34.48
CA LEU A 80 25.27 13.80 33.81
C LEU A 80 25.55 13.74 32.31
N THR A 81 25.45 12.54 31.75
CA THR A 81 25.59 12.31 30.31
C THR A 81 24.43 11.45 29.82
N SER A 82 24.20 11.52 28.51
CA SER A 82 23.31 10.61 27.80
C SER A 82 23.79 9.16 28.01
N PRO A 83 22.89 8.16 28.09
CA PRO A 83 23.25 6.74 27.99
C PRO A 83 24.13 6.50 26.76
N ASP A 84 25.02 5.50 26.82
CA ASP A 84 25.99 5.24 25.76
C ASP A 84 25.33 5.22 24.36
N GLU A 85 25.78 6.12 23.51
CA GLU A 85 25.36 6.20 22.10
C GLU A 85 26.21 5.21 21.29
N ASP A 86 25.90 3.91 21.39
CA ASP A 86 26.44 2.91 20.46
C ASP A 86 25.96 3.14 19.01
N ILE A 87 25.03 4.09 18.82
CA ILE A 87 24.39 4.43 17.57
C ILE A 87 24.54 5.92 17.29
N ILE A 88 25.26 6.26 16.22
CA ILE A 88 25.37 7.63 15.72
C ILE A 88 24.38 7.80 14.56
N PHE A 89 23.41 8.71 14.72
CA PHE A 89 22.49 9.06 13.63
C PHE A 89 23.02 10.23 12.83
N ARG A 90 22.97 10.11 11.49
CA ARG A 90 23.31 11.21 10.58
C ARG A 90 22.22 11.40 9.54
N TYR A 91 21.93 12.66 9.24
CA TYR A 91 21.03 13.06 8.16
C TYR A 91 21.77 14.00 7.22
N ASN A 92 21.90 13.62 5.94
CA ASN A 92 22.68 14.35 4.93
C ASN A 92 24.10 14.74 5.41
N GLY A 93 24.78 13.81 6.10
CA GLY A 93 26.15 14.01 6.60
C GLY A 93 26.28 14.85 7.88
N LYS A 94 25.18 15.40 8.41
CA LYS A 94 25.16 16.14 9.69
C LYS A 94 24.73 15.23 10.83
N SER A 95 25.31 15.42 12.03
CA SER A 95 24.86 14.73 13.24
C SER A 95 23.40 15.08 13.52
N SER A 96 22.58 14.08 13.83
CA SER A 96 21.13 14.22 13.99
C SER A 96 20.61 13.29 15.06
N ILE A 97 19.40 13.54 15.55
CA ILE A 97 18.66 12.60 16.38
C ILE A 97 17.48 12.10 15.55
N ALA A 98 17.26 10.78 15.52
CA ALA A 98 16.15 10.18 14.81
C ALA A 98 14.99 9.89 15.78
N LEU A 99 13.79 10.33 15.41
CA LEU A 99 12.54 9.98 16.08
C LEU A 99 11.69 9.14 15.13
N GLY A 100 11.42 7.89 15.50
CA GLY A 100 10.54 7.01 14.74
C GLY A 100 9.10 7.10 15.25
N LEU A 101 8.18 7.51 14.39
CA LEU A 101 6.74 7.47 14.67
C LEU A 101 6.12 6.27 13.95
N ILE A 102 5.52 5.36 14.71
CA ILE A 102 4.86 4.17 14.18
C ILE A 102 3.36 4.40 14.29
N LYS A 103 2.65 4.25 13.16
CA LYS A 103 1.19 4.34 13.15
C LYS A 103 0.58 3.19 13.96
N GLU A 104 -0.55 3.44 14.61
CA GLU A 104 -1.36 2.36 15.15
C GLU A 104 -1.94 1.49 14.02
N SER A 105 -2.31 0.24 14.33
CA SER A 105 -2.75 -0.74 13.33
C SER A 105 -3.91 -0.24 12.45
N LYS A 106 -4.86 0.51 13.04
CA LYS A 106 -6.06 1.04 12.35
C LYS A 106 -5.93 2.52 11.95
N ALA A 107 -4.84 3.19 12.28
CA ALA A 107 -4.67 4.60 11.98
C ALA A 107 -4.39 4.83 10.49
N ASN A 108 -4.95 5.93 9.96
CA ASN A 108 -4.68 6.40 8.61
C ASN A 108 -3.29 7.03 8.55
N VAL A 109 -2.44 6.53 7.66
CA VAL A 109 -1.07 7.01 7.48
C VAL A 109 -1.00 8.43 6.93
N ILE A 110 -1.96 8.83 6.10
CA ILE A 110 -2.05 10.17 5.51
C ILE A 110 -2.41 11.19 6.57
N ASP A 111 -3.41 10.89 7.40
CA ASP A 111 -3.84 11.79 8.48
C ASP A 111 -2.73 11.94 9.53
N LEU A 112 -2.06 10.83 9.88
CA LEU A 112 -0.89 10.87 10.75
C LEU A 112 0.22 11.76 10.18
N SER A 113 0.58 11.59 8.90
CA SER A 113 1.57 12.43 8.22
C SER A 113 1.20 13.91 8.24
N ASN A 114 -0.07 14.24 8.00
CA ASN A 114 -0.56 15.61 8.01
C ASN A 114 -0.49 16.24 9.41
N GLU A 115 -0.97 15.53 10.45
CA GLU A 115 -0.94 16.01 11.83
C GLU A 115 0.49 16.14 12.37
N VAL A 116 1.37 15.18 12.05
CA VAL A 116 2.79 15.24 12.40
C VAL A 116 3.47 16.44 11.74
N THR A 117 3.19 16.69 10.46
CA THR A 117 3.74 17.84 9.73
C THR A 117 3.29 19.16 10.36
N LYS A 118 2.01 19.27 10.71
CA LYS A 118 1.42 20.44 11.36
C LYS A 118 2.02 20.68 12.75
N GLU A 119 2.22 19.63 13.54
CA GLU A 119 2.83 19.77 14.86
C GLU A 119 4.32 20.09 14.78
N LEU A 120 5.01 19.55 13.78
CA LEU A 120 6.40 19.91 13.45
C LEU A 120 6.54 21.40 13.14
N GLU A 121 5.59 21.99 12.41
CA GLU A 121 5.58 23.43 12.13
C GLU A 121 5.44 24.25 13.42
N ARG A 122 4.56 23.86 14.35
CA ARG A 122 4.44 24.52 15.65
C ARG A 122 5.70 24.41 16.49
N ILE A 123 6.28 23.22 16.58
CA ILE A 123 7.50 23.00 17.38
C ILE A 123 8.65 23.85 16.85
N LYS A 124 8.80 23.96 15.52
CA LYS A 124 9.83 24.79 14.88
C LYS A 124 9.79 26.25 15.30
N GLU A 125 8.63 26.81 15.66
CA GLU A 125 8.51 28.20 16.13
C GLU A 125 9.20 28.42 17.49
N SER A 126 9.23 27.38 18.34
CA SER A 126 9.84 27.40 19.67
C SER A 126 11.29 26.89 19.71
N MET A 127 11.86 26.49 18.57
CA MET A 127 13.17 25.83 18.55
C MET A 127 14.33 26.81 18.83
N PRO A 128 15.34 26.39 19.62
CA PRO A 128 16.57 27.15 19.81
C PRO A 128 17.31 27.40 18.50
N LYS A 129 18.00 28.54 18.41
CA LYS A 129 18.85 28.88 17.25
C LYS A 129 19.91 27.79 17.04
N GLY A 130 20.04 27.32 15.80
CA GLY A 130 21.04 26.33 15.41
C GLY A 130 20.55 24.87 15.38
N ILE A 131 19.31 24.61 15.80
CA ILE A 131 18.69 23.28 15.68
C ILE A 131 17.69 23.29 14.53
N SER A 132 17.78 22.31 13.63
CA SER A 132 16.82 22.12 12.53
C SER A 132 16.12 20.77 12.65
N MET A 133 14.81 20.75 12.53
CA MET A 133 14.00 19.53 12.51
C MET A 133 13.36 19.33 11.14
N GLY A 134 13.34 18.08 10.65
CA GLY A 134 12.78 17.73 9.36
C GLY A 134 12.36 16.27 9.31
N ILE A 135 11.52 15.94 8.34
CA ILE A 135 11.03 14.57 8.13
C ILE A 135 12.02 13.86 7.19
N ALA A 136 12.71 12.85 7.70
CA ALA A 136 13.65 12.07 6.91
C ALA A 136 12.95 11.04 6.01
N TYR A 137 11.86 10.44 6.51
CA TYR A 137 11.05 9.46 5.80
C TYR A 137 9.58 9.61 6.20
N ASP A 138 8.69 9.63 5.21
CA ASP A 138 7.25 9.66 5.41
C ASP A 138 6.58 8.54 4.60
N GLY A 139 6.02 7.56 5.32
CA GLY A 139 5.29 6.44 4.71
C GLY A 139 3.99 6.85 3.98
N ALA A 140 3.45 8.05 4.23
CA ALA A 140 2.29 8.55 3.51
C ALA A 140 2.62 9.08 2.11
N THR A 141 3.87 9.52 1.87
CA THR A 141 4.30 10.07 0.58
C THR A 141 4.05 9.11 -0.59
N PRO A 142 4.50 7.83 -0.56
CA PRO A 142 4.21 6.90 -1.65
C PRO A 142 2.71 6.62 -1.80
N VAL A 143 1.94 6.59 -0.71
CA VAL A 143 0.48 6.38 -0.78
C VAL A 143 -0.22 7.56 -1.46
N LYS A 144 0.10 8.80 -1.07
CA LYS A 144 -0.41 10.03 -1.70
C LYS A 144 -0.07 10.07 -3.19
N ALA A 145 1.18 9.73 -3.55
CA ALA A 145 1.61 9.67 -4.94
C ALA A 145 0.87 8.58 -5.74
N SER A 146 0.66 7.39 -5.15
CA SER A 146 -0.12 6.32 -5.77
C SER A 146 -1.58 6.75 -5.99
N ILE A 147 -2.22 7.40 -5.02
CA ILE A 147 -3.60 7.90 -5.19
C ILE A 147 -3.69 8.85 -6.38
N TYR A 148 -2.76 9.82 -6.46
CA TYR A 148 -2.71 10.76 -7.58
C TYR A 148 -2.50 10.04 -8.92
N ALA A 149 -1.56 9.08 -8.97
CA ALA A 149 -1.32 8.27 -10.16
C ALA A 149 -2.56 7.48 -10.58
N VAL A 150 -3.30 6.87 -9.64
CA VAL A 150 -4.56 6.16 -9.93
C VAL A 150 -5.58 7.10 -10.56
N PHE A 151 -5.79 8.29 -10.01
CA PHE A 151 -6.73 9.26 -10.59
C PHE A 151 -6.32 9.69 -12.01
N GLN A 152 -5.02 9.95 -12.24
CA GLN A 152 -4.52 10.24 -13.59
C GLN A 152 -4.76 9.07 -14.54
N THR A 153 -4.42 7.84 -14.13
CA THR A 153 -4.62 6.65 -14.95
C THR A 153 -6.10 6.38 -15.23
N ILE A 154 -7.00 6.59 -14.27
CA ILE A 154 -8.45 6.49 -14.50
C ILE A 154 -8.89 7.48 -15.56
N PHE A 155 -8.43 8.73 -15.48
CA PHE A 155 -8.79 9.77 -16.44
C PHE A 155 -8.26 9.46 -17.85
N GLU A 156 -6.99 9.07 -17.96
CA GLU A 156 -6.36 8.65 -19.22
C GLU A 156 -7.07 7.43 -19.83
N ALA A 157 -7.32 6.40 -19.02
CA ALA A 157 -8.02 5.21 -19.45
C ALA A 157 -9.44 5.53 -19.92
N LEU A 158 -10.17 6.38 -19.20
CA LEU A 158 -11.51 6.80 -19.59
C LEU A 158 -11.51 7.57 -20.92
N ILE A 159 -10.54 8.46 -21.16
CA ILE A 159 -10.38 9.11 -22.47
C ILE A 159 -10.12 8.07 -23.57
N LEU A 160 -9.19 7.13 -23.34
CA LEU A 160 -8.85 6.10 -24.31
C LEU A 160 -10.05 5.19 -24.61
N VAL A 161 -10.84 4.82 -23.59
CA VAL A 161 -12.05 4.02 -23.75
C VAL A 161 -13.09 4.76 -24.56
N VAL A 162 -13.33 6.04 -24.26
CA VAL A 162 -14.22 6.91 -25.04
C VAL A 162 -13.74 7.00 -26.49
N LEU A 163 -12.46 7.22 -26.74
CA LEU A 163 -11.92 7.28 -28.10
C LEU A 163 -12.10 5.97 -28.86
N VAL A 164 -11.72 4.85 -28.26
CA VAL A 164 -11.83 3.52 -28.88
C VAL A 164 -13.29 3.15 -29.13
N THR A 165 -14.17 3.35 -28.16
CA THR A 165 -15.61 3.06 -28.34
C THR A 165 -16.25 3.96 -29.39
N TYR A 166 -15.82 5.23 -29.51
CA TYR A 166 -16.24 6.10 -30.60
C TYR A 166 -15.77 5.60 -31.97
N LEU A 167 -14.54 5.07 -32.08
CA LEU A 167 -14.05 4.48 -33.34
C LEU A 167 -14.91 3.29 -33.79
N PHE A 168 -15.38 2.47 -32.86
CA PHE A 168 -16.22 1.30 -33.17
C PHE A 168 -17.70 1.67 -33.43
N LEU A 169 -18.27 2.57 -32.63
CA LEU A 169 -19.72 2.83 -32.63
C LEU A 169 -20.12 4.09 -33.42
N ALA A 170 -19.15 4.96 -33.77
CA ALA A 170 -19.34 6.20 -34.50
C ALA A 170 -20.45 7.13 -33.98
N SER A 171 -20.75 7.06 -32.68
CA SER A 171 -21.85 7.81 -32.06
C SER A 171 -21.44 8.37 -30.71
N ALA A 172 -21.23 9.70 -30.67
CA ALA A 172 -20.78 10.40 -29.47
C ALA A 172 -21.72 10.19 -28.26
N LYS A 173 -23.03 10.06 -28.48
CA LYS A 173 -23.99 9.82 -27.39
C LYS A 173 -23.79 8.45 -26.75
N ILE A 174 -23.55 7.43 -27.57
CA ILE A 174 -23.40 6.04 -27.12
C ILE A 174 -22.04 5.87 -26.41
N THR A 175 -21.01 6.57 -26.89
CA THR A 175 -19.68 6.66 -26.28
C THR A 175 -19.68 7.24 -24.85
N LEU A 176 -20.72 7.98 -24.45
CA LEU A 176 -20.85 8.47 -23.06
C LEU A 176 -21.25 7.38 -22.05
N ILE A 177 -21.70 6.21 -22.50
CA ILE A 177 -22.14 5.15 -21.57
C ILE A 177 -20.97 4.65 -20.71
N PRO A 178 -19.81 4.24 -21.29
CA PRO A 178 -18.60 3.91 -20.50
C PRO A 178 -18.16 5.02 -19.53
N PHE A 179 -18.31 6.30 -19.91
CA PHE A 179 -17.96 7.43 -19.06
C PHE A 179 -18.73 7.45 -17.74
N VAL A 180 -19.95 6.90 -17.71
CA VAL A 180 -20.78 6.79 -16.51
C VAL A 180 -20.62 5.44 -15.84
N THR A 181 -20.57 4.35 -16.60
CA THR A 181 -20.54 3.00 -16.02
C THR A 181 -19.22 2.73 -15.28
N ILE A 182 -18.08 3.23 -15.78
CA ILE A 182 -16.77 3.01 -15.14
C ILE A 182 -16.71 3.66 -13.75
N PRO A 183 -16.98 4.97 -13.56
CA PRO A 183 -16.98 5.57 -12.22
C PRO A 183 -17.98 4.89 -11.27
N VAL A 184 -19.18 4.55 -11.76
CA VAL A 184 -20.19 3.87 -10.95
C VAL A 184 -19.68 2.51 -10.45
N SER A 185 -19.00 1.73 -11.31
CA SER A 185 -18.41 0.45 -10.91
C SER A 185 -17.29 0.62 -9.87
N LEU A 186 -16.43 1.62 -10.02
CA LEU A 186 -15.35 1.89 -9.07
C LEU A 186 -15.90 2.36 -7.71
N ILE A 187 -16.91 3.24 -7.70
CA ILE A 187 -17.58 3.70 -6.47
C ILE A 187 -18.28 2.53 -5.77
N GLY A 188 -18.94 1.66 -6.54
CA GLY A 188 -19.53 0.43 -6.01
C GLY A 188 -18.50 -0.49 -5.35
N THR A 189 -17.34 -0.63 -5.99
CA THR A 189 -16.20 -1.40 -5.45
C THR A 189 -15.73 -0.83 -4.12
N PHE A 190 -15.51 0.49 -4.02
CA PHE A 190 -15.13 1.13 -2.77
C PHE A 190 -16.18 0.95 -1.67
N SER A 191 -17.47 0.94 -2.03
CA SER A 191 -18.57 0.72 -1.08
C SER A 191 -18.51 -0.69 -0.49
N VAL A 192 -18.24 -1.71 -1.31
CA VAL A 192 -18.07 -3.09 -0.84
C VAL A 192 -16.79 -3.23 -0.03
N MET A 193 -15.67 -2.67 -0.49
CA MET A 193 -14.41 -2.67 0.27
C MET A 193 -14.59 -2.07 1.67
N TYR A 194 -15.32 -0.95 1.77
CA TYR A 194 -15.64 -0.31 3.04
C TYR A 194 -16.46 -1.24 3.95
N ALA A 195 -17.45 -1.94 3.40
CA ALA A 195 -18.25 -2.91 4.15
C ALA A 195 -17.41 -4.10 4.69
N PHE A 196 -16.35 -4.49 3.98
CA PHE A 196 -15.40 -5.53 4.41
C PHE A 196 -14.26 -4.98 5.30
N GLY A 197 -14.24 -3.68 5.58
CA GLY A 197 -13.23 -3.04 6.43
C GLY A 197 -11.85 -2.92 5.78
N PHE A 198 -11.78 -2.96 4.45
CA PHE A 198 -10.51 -2.78 3.74
C PHE A 198 -10.09 -1.32 3.68
N SER A 199 -8.78 -1.11 3.73
CA SER A 199 -8.17 0.22 3.68
C SER A 199 -7.75 0.59 2.26
N ILE A 200 -7.72 1.89 1.95
CA ILE A 200 -7.06 2.36 0.73
C ILE A 200 -5.56 2.36 0.97
N ASN A 201 -4.86 1.48 0.28
CA ASN A 201 -3.41 1.36 0.31
C ASN A 201 -2.85 0.97 -1.07
N ILE A 202 -1.54 0.84 -1.17
CA ILE A 202 -0.82 0.57 -2.43
C ILE A 202 -1.36 -0.70 -3.15
N PHE A 203 -1.68 -1.77 -2.43
CA PHE A 203 -2.18 -3.01 -3.04
C PHE A 203 -3.60 -2.85 -3.57
N THR A 204 -4.49 -2.22 -2.82
CA THR A 204 -5.84 -1.91 -3.31
C THR A 204 -5.80 -0.95 -4.50
N LEU A 205 -4.93 0.06 -4.49
CA LEU A 205 -4.76 1.01 -5.60
C LEU A 205 -4.22 0.33 -6.86
N LEU A 206 -3.28 -0.62 -6.71
CA LEU A 206 -2.80 -1.43 -7.82
C LEU A 206 -3.93 -2.29 -8.41
N ALA A 207 -4.76 -2.90 -7.56
CA ALA A 207 -5.93 -3.64 -8.01
C ALA A 207 -6.89 -2.74 -8.81
N MET A 208 -7.10 -1.49 -8.36
CA MET A 208 -7.95 -0.53 -9.06
C MET A 208 -7.42 -0.20 -10.46
N ILE A 209 -6.11 0.03 -10.62
CA ILE A 209 -5.51 0.31 -11.94
C ILE A 209 -5.77 -0.84 -12.91
N LEU A 210 -5.54 -2.08 -12.46
CA LEU A 210 -5.77 -3.27 -13.29
C LEU A 210 -7.26 -3.49 -13.58
N ALA A 211 -8.11 -3.19 -12.60
CA ALA A 211 -9.54 -3.41 -12.72
C ALA A 211 -10.20 -2.49 -13.75
N ILE A 212 -9.67 -1.30 -14.04
CA ILE A 212 -10.24 -0.41 -15.07
C ILE A 212 -10.40 -1.14 -16.41
N GLY A 213 -9.39 -1.90 -16.84
CA GLY A 213 -9.47 -2.66 -18.09
C GLY A 213 -10.55 -3.76 -18.05
N LEU A 214 -10.72 -4.41 -16.89
CA LEU A 214 -11.70 -5.47 -16.69
C LEU A 214 -13.13 -4.91 -16.58
N VAL A 215 -13.30 -3.75 -15.95
CA VAL A 215 -14.61 -3.09 -15.75
C VAL A 215 -15.21 -2.63 -17.07
N VAL A 216 -14.34 -2.15 -17.96
CA VAL A 216 -14.76 -1.60 -19.24
C VAL A 216 -15.26 -2.69 -20.18
N ASP A 217 -14.66 -3.89 -20.13
CA ASP A 217 -14.91 -4.97 -21.08
C ASP A 217 -16.38 -5.41 -21.07
N ASP A 218 -16.94 -5.75 -19.89
CA ASP A 218 -18.33 -6.20 -19.76
C ASP A 218 -19.34 -5.17 -20.28
N ALA A 219 -19.12 -3.89 -19.96
CA ALA A 219 -19.97 -2.79 -20.40
C ALA A 219 -19.89 -2.59 -21.92
N ILE A 220 -18.69 -2.65 -22.51
CA ILE A 220 -18.49 -2.54 -23.96
C ILE A 220 -19.13 -3.72 -24.69
N VAL A 221 -18.89 -4.96 -24.25
CA VAL A 221 -19.41 -6.16 -24.90
C VAL A 221 -20.94 -6.15 -24.93
N MET A 222 -21.59 -5.74 -23.83
CA MET A 222 -23.03 -5.54 -23.81
C MET A 222 -23.45 -4.44 -24.80
N LEU A 223 -22.80 -3.28 -24.75
CA LEU A 223 -23.12 -2.12 -25.57
C LEU A 223 -22.99 -2.40 -27.07
N GLU A 224 -21.90 -3.04 -27.50
CA GLU A 224 -21.65 -3.44 -28.88
C GLU A 224 -22.75 -4.40 -29.36
N ASN A 225 -23.14 -5.37 -28.52
CA ASN A 225 -24.19 -6.31 -28.88
C ASN A 225 -25.55 -5.60 -29.02
N ILE A 226 -25.89 -4.64 -28.16
CA ILE A 226 -27.11 -3.81 -28.27
C ILE A 226 -27.06 -3.00 -29.57
N PHE A 227 -25.91 -2.38 -29.86
CA PHE A 227 -25.72 -1.60 -31.06
C PHE A 227 -25.92 -2.44 -32.32
N ARG A 228 -25.39 -3.67 -32.35
CA ARG A 228 -25.59 -4.61 -33.46
C ARG A 228 -27.06 -4.92 -33.72
N TYR A 229 -27.87 -5.17 -32.68
CA TYR A 229 -29.31 -5.39 -32.86
C TYR A 229 -30.04 -4.12 -33.33
N ASN A 230 -29.59 -2.93 -32.91
CA ASN A 230 -30.13 -1.67 -33.42
C ASN A 230 -29.77 -1.46 -34.91
N GLU A 231 -28.57 -1.85 -35.35
CA GLU A 231 -28.19 -1.84 -36.77
C GLU A 231 -28.97 -2.85 -37.61
N MET A 232 -29.39 -3.97 -37.02
CA MET A 232 -30.33 -4.92 -37.64
C MET A 232 -31.76 -4.37 -37.76
N GLY A 233 -32.03 -3.16 -37.26
CA GLY A 233 -33.30 -2.45 -37.44
C GLY A 233 -34.25 -2.50 -36.24
N HIS A 234 -33.89 -3.18 -35.15
CA HIS A 234 -34.70 -3.21 -33.93
C HIS A 234 -34.75 -1.84 -33.24
N LYS A 235 -35.87 -1.52 -32.57
CA LYS A 235 -35.96 -0.29 -31.76
C LYS A 235 -34.99 -0.36 -30.57
N PRO A 236 -34.46 0.77 -30.07
CA PRO A 236 -33.44 0.77 -29.00
C PRO A 236 -33.78 -0.08 -27.76
N MET A 237 -35.03 -0.01 -27.28
CA MET A 237 -35.50 -0.83 -26.15
C MET A 237 -35.52 -2.33 -26.49
N GLU A 238 -36.02 -2.68 -27.67
CA GLU A 238 -36.08 -4.07 -28.12
C GLU A 238 -34.68 -4.65 -28.36
N ALA A 239 -33.80 -3.86 -28.98
CA ALA A 239 -32.39 -4.20 -29.17
C ALA A 239 -31.70 -4.45 -27.81
N ALA A 240 -31.95 -3.60 -26.81
CA ALA A 240 -31.42 -3.79 -25.46
C ALA A 240 -31.88 -5.12 -24.85
N MET A 241 -33.18 -5.41 -24.89
CA MET A 241 -33.74 -6.65 -24.35
C MET A 241 -33.21 -7.91 -25.06
N LEU A 242 -33.18 -7.90 -26.39
CA LEU A 242 -32.70 -9.04 -27.20
C LEU A 242 -31.21 -9.29 -26.97
N ALA A 243 -30.40 -8.23 -26.99
CA ALA A 243 -28.97 -8.30 -26.76
C ALA A 243 -28.66 -8.83 -25.35
N SER A 244 -29.29 -8.26 -24.31
CA SER A 244 -29.08 -8.72 -22.93
C SER A 244 -29.51 -10.17 -22.73
N LYS A 245 -30.61 -10.61 -23.34
CA LYS A 245 -31.03 -12.03 -23.30
C LYS A 245 -30.01 -12.95 -23.98
N LYS A 246 -29.36 -12.49 -25.05
CA LYS A 246 -28.41 -13.30 -25.82
C LYS A 246 -27.04 -13.41 -25.16
N ILE A 247 -26.51 -12.31 -24.62
CA ILE A 247 -25.14 -12.24 -24.10
C ILE A 247 -25.05 -12.20 -22.57
N GLY A 248 -26.17 -12.02 -21.86
CA GLY A 248 -26.18 -11.91 -20.40
C GLY A 248 -25.55 -13.12 -19.71
N PHE A 249 -25.81 -14.34 -20.20
CA PHE A 249 -25.17 -15.54 -19.68
C PHE A 249 -23.63 -15.52 -19.86
N ALA A 250 -23.14 -15.03 -21.00
CA ALA A 250 -21.71 -14.95 -21.27
C ALA A 250 -21.03 -13.95 -20.32
N ILE A 251 -21.64 -12.78 -20.08
CA ILE A 251 -21.12 -11.81 -19.11
C ILE A 251 -21.08 -12.41 -17.71
N ILE A 252 -22.19 -13.02 -17.24
CA ILE A 252 -22.23 -13.69 -15.93
C ILE A 252 -21.12 -14.73 -15.82
N ALA A 253 -20.92 -15.55 -16.86
CA ALA A 253 -19.89 -16.57 -16.87
C ALA A 253 -18.47 -15.97 -16.79
N MET A 254 -18.18 -14.91 -17.55
CA MET A 254 -16.89 -14.21 -17.50
C MET A 254 -16.64 -13.59 -16.12
N THR A 255 -17.63 -12.87 -15.59
CA THR A 255 -17.60 -12.25 -14.27
C THR A 255 -17.33 -13.28 -13.17
N ILE A 256 -18.07 -14.41 -13.16
CA ILE A 256 -17.87 -15.49 -12.18
C ILE A 256 -16.50 -16.16 -12.37
N THR A 257 -16.04 -16.35 -13.60
CA THR A 257 -14.72 -16.97 -13.89
C THR A 257 -13.60 -16.13 -13.32
N LEU A 258 -13.62 -14.81 -13.53
CA LEU A 258 -12.64 -13.89 -12.95
C LEU A 258 -12.74 -13.90 -11.43
N ALA A 259 -13.94 -13.81 -10.87
CA ALA A 259 -14.12 -13.89 -9.42
C ALA A 259 -13.58 -15.20 -8.84
N ALA A 260 -13.77 -16.34 -9.53
CA ALA A 260 -13.25 -17.64 -9.12
C ALA A 260 -11.72 -17.74 -9.18
N VAL A 261 -11.05 -16.93 -10.00
CA VAL A 261 -9.58 -16.85 -10.03
C VAL A 261 -9.06 -16.03 -8.84
N PHE A 262 -9.73 -14.94 -8.48
CA PHE A 262 -9.21 -14.00 -7.49
C PHE A 262 -9.70 -14.21 -6.06
N LEU A 263 -10.97 -14.62 -5.85
CA LEU A 263 -11.51 -14.86 -4.51
C LEU A 263 -10.69 -15.88 -3.69
N PRO A 264 -10.23 -17.02 -4.25
CA PRO A 264 -9.42 -17.99 -3.52
C PRO A 264 -8.11 -17.41 -2.96
N VAL A 265 -7.52 -16.43 -3.66
CA VAL A 265 -6.24 -15.81 -3.26
C VAL A 265 -6.36 -15.08 -1.92
N GLY A 266 -7.55 -14.55 -1.60
CA GLY A 266 -7.75 -13.89 -0.32
C GLY A 266 -7.89 -14.82 0.89
N PHE A 267 -7.89 -16.14 0.69
CA PHE A 267 -7.84 -17.13 1.77
C PHE A 267 -6.41 -17.59 2.10
N ILE A 268 -5.38 -16.97 1.51
CA ILE A 268 -3.98 -17.29 1.81
C ILE A 268 -3.58 -16.60 3.12
N GLU A 269 -3.24 -17.38 4.14
CA GLU A 269 -2.96 -16.88 5.51
C GLU A 269 -1.53 -16.35 5.72
N ASP A 270 -0.60 -16.69 4.84
CA ASP A 270 0.81 -16.30 4.94
C ASP A 270 0.99 -14.77 4.92
N PHE A 271 2.11 -14.28 5.46
CA PHE A 271 2.41 -12.83 5.46
C PHE A 271 2.36 -12.23 4.05
N ILE A 272 2.91 -12.93 3.05
CA ILE A 272 2.80 -12.52 1.64
C ILE A 272 1.34 -12.57 1.20
N GLY A 273 0.61 -13.62 1.59
CA GLY A 273 -0.83 -13.75 1.37
C GLY A 273 -1.61 -12.52 1.82
N LYS A 274 -1.41 -12.06 3.07
CA LYS A 274 -2.07 -10.88 3.65
C LYS A 274 -1.92 -9.62 2.82
N LEU A 275 -0.78 -9.41 2.16
CA LEU A 275 -0.56 -8.27 1.26
C LEU A 275 -1.40 -8.38 -0.03
N PHE A 276 -1.64 -9.61 -0.50
CA PHE A 276 -2.43 -9.89 -1.70
C PHE A 276 -3.93 -10.11 -1.43
N ILE A 277 -4.36 -10.30 -0.17
CA ILE A 277 -5.79 -10.45 0.18
C ILE A 277 -6.57 -9.21 -0.29
N GLU A 278 -6.14 -8.02 0.16
CA GLU A 278 -6.81 -6.78 -0.19
C GLU A 278 -6.75 -6.51 -1.70
N PHE A 279 -5.64 -6.86 -2.36
CA PHE A 279 -5.54 -6.78 -3.83
C PHE A 279 -6.57 -7.67 -4.53
N ALA A 280 -6.58 -8.96 -4.20
CA ALA A 280 -7.37 -9.96 -4.91
C ALA A 280 -8.87 -9.78 -4.69
N TRP A 281 -9.28 -9.49 -3.46
CA TRP A 281 -10.68 -9.25 -3.15
C TRP A 281 -11.17 -7.92 -3.73
N THR A 282 -10.35 -6.86 -3.72
CA THR A 282 -10.70 -5.60 -4.40
C THR A 282 -10.99 -5.85 -5.88
N LEU A 283 -10.14 -6.62 -6.55
CA LEU A 283 -10.31 -6.92 -7.97
C LEU A 283 -11.55 -7.82 -8.20
N ALA A 284 -11.76 -8.83 -7.36
CA ALA A 284 -12.96 -9.67 -7.43
C ALA A 284 -14.25 -8.87 -7.26
N PHE A 285 -14.33 -7.99 -6.24
CA PHE A 285 -15.48 -7.12 -6.04
C PHE A 285 -15.69 -6.16 -7.21
N CYS A 286 -14.60 -5.65 -7.78
CA CYS A 286 -14.66 -4.75 -8.92
C CYS A 286 -15.26 -5.44 -10.16
N VAL A 287 -14.83 -6.66 -10.46
CA VAL A 287 -15.37 -7.43 -11.59
C VAL A 287 -16.82 -7.86 -11.36
N LEU A 288 -17.15 -8.31 -10.14
CA LEU A 288 -18.53 -8.66 -9.78
C LEU A 288 -19.48 -7.46 -9.94
N PHE A 289 -19.07 -6.30 -9.44
CA PHE A 289 -19.86 -5.09 -9.53
C PHE A 289 -19.93 -4.55 -10.97
N SER A 290 -18.84 -4.68 -11.74
CA SER A 290 -18.83 -4.38 -13.18
C SER A 290 -19.85 -5.21 -13.94
N GLY A 291 -19.86 -6.54 -13.75
CA GLY A 291 -20.83 -7.42 -14.38
C GLY A 291 -22.27 -7.04 -14.01
N PHE A 292 -22.51 -6.66 -12.75
CA PHE A 292 -23.81 -6.14 -12.32
C PHE A 292 -24.20 -4.85 -13.08
N VAL A 293 -23.29 -3.88 -13.19
CA VAL A 293 -23.52 -2.62 -13.93
C VAL A 293 -23.75 -2.90 -15.42
N ALA A 294 -22.98 -3.82 -16.02
CA ALA A 294 -23.11 -4.21 -17.42
C ALA A 294 -24.44 -4.91 -17.75
N LEU A 295 -25.05 -5.61 -16.79
CA LEU A 295 -26.34 -6.28 -16.97
C LEU A 295 -27.54 -5.39 -16.63
N THR A 296 -27.33 -4.27 -15.93
CA THR A 296 -28.41 -3.42 -15.42
C THR A 296 -28.38 -2.01 -16.01
N LEU A 297 -27.35 -1.24 -15.69
CA LEU A 297 -27.21 0.15 -16.07
C LEU A 297 -26.92 0.30 -17.57
N THR A 298 -26.02 -0.53 -18.11
CA THR A 298 -25.64 -0.45 -19.54
C THR A 298 -26.83 -0.66 -20.47
N PRO A 299 -27.67 -1.72 -20.32
CA PRO A 299 -28.85 -1.89 -21.18
C PRO A 299 -29.89 -0.79 -20.97
N MET A 300 -30.08 -0.32 -19.73
CA MET A 300 -31.01 0.77 -19.42
C MET A 300 -30.61 2.05 -20.13
N MET A 301 -29.35 2.48 -20.01
CA MET A 301 -28.85 3.67 -20.68
C MET A 301 -28.89 3.50 -22.21
N SER A 302 -28.47 2.35 -22.72
CA SER A 302 -28.47 2.05 -24.16
C SER A 302 -29.88 2.11 -24.75
N SER A 303 -30.89 1.61 -24.04
CA SER A 303 -32.29 1.64 -24.50
C SER A 303 -32.84 3.05 -24.75
N ARG A 304 -32.22 4.07 -24.13
CA ARG A 304 -32.62 5.49 -24.26
C ARG A 304 -31.67 6.31 -25.14
N MET A 305 -30.40 5.95 -25.17
CA MET A 305 -29.34 6.75 -25.80
C MET A 305 -28.92 6.25 -27.18
N VAL A 306 -29.16 4.97 -27.49
CA VAL A 306 -28.88 4.41 -28.81
C VAL A 306 -29.83 5.03 -29.83
N THR A 307 -29.27 5.67 -30.85
CA THR A 307 -30.01 6.27 -31.97
C THR A 307 -29.84 5.41 -33.22
N LYS A 308 -30.75 5.57 -34.19
CA LYS A 308 -30.56 4.99 -35.54
C LYS A 308 -29.29 5.57 -36.17
N HIS A 309 -28.61 4.72 -36.94
CA HIS A 309 -27.34 5.03 -37.59
C HIS A 309 -27.50 6.27 -38.49
N ASN A 310 -26.65 7.29 -38.29
CA ASN A 310 -26.58 8.45 -39.19
C ASN A 310 -25.85 8.02 -40.46
N THR A 311 -26.42 8.31 -41.62
CA THR A 311 -25.83 7.96 -42.93
C THR A 311 -24.56 8.76 -43.27
N ASP A 312 -24.33 9.89 -42.61
CA ASP A 312 -23.17 10.76 -42.85
C ASP A 312 -22.07 10.51 -41.82
N LEU A 313 -21.32 9.43 -42.01
CA LEU A 313 -20.12 9.14 -41.23
C LEU A 313 -18.91 9.94 -41.74
N PRO A 314 -18.04 10.45 -40.86
CA PRO A 314 -16.74 10.98 -41.24
C PRO A 314 -15.93 9.99 -42.09
N LYS A 315 -15.26 10.47 -43.15
CA LYS A 315 -14.47 9.64 -44.10
C LYS A 315 -13.43 8.74 -43.41
N PHE A 316 -12.84 9.22 -42.32
CA PHE A 316 -11.88 8.44 -41.53
C PHE A 316 -12.53 7.22 -40.85
N LEU A 317 -13.74 7.35 -40.30
CA LEU A 317 -14.45 6.24 -39.65
C LEU A 317 -14.89 5.18 -40.67
N VAL A 318 -15.30 5.61 -41.87
CA VAL A 318 -15.60 4.68 -42.98
C VAL A 318 -14.36 3.86 -43.35
N LYS A 319 -13.22 4.52 -43.55
CA LYS A 319 -11.95 3.83 -43.86
C LYS A 319 -11.52 2.88 -42.73
N PHE A 320 -11.72 3.26 -41.47
CA PHE A 320 -11.45 2.40 -40.33
C PHE A 320 -12.33 1.14 -40.34
N ASN A 321 -13.63 1.29 -40.60
CA ASN A 321 -14.55 0.17 -40.72
C ASN A 321 -14.18 -0.76 -41.89
N ASP A 322 -13.79 -0.20 -43.04
CA ASP A 322 -13.34 -0.99 -44.20
C ASP A 322 -12.09 -1.84 -43.87
N ILE A 323 -11.13 -1.27 -43.13
CA ILE A 323 -9.95 -1.99 -42.67
C ILE A 323 -10.33 -3.12 -41.71
N LEU A 324 -11.23 -2.86 -40.76
CA LEU A 324 -11.71 -3.88 -39.83
C LEU A 324 -12.44 -5.01 -40.56
N GLN A 325 -13.33 -4.70 -41.50
CA GLN A 325 -14.02 -5.70 -42.30
C GLN A 325 -13.04 -6.52 -43.15
N PHE A 326 -12.01 -5.90 -43.71
CA PHE A 326 -10.96 -6.62 -44.43
C PHE A 326 -10.21 -7.61 -43.52
N ILE A 327 -9.84 -7.19 -42.31
CA ILE A 327 -9.19 -8.05 -41.32
C ILE A 327 -10.13 -9.19 -40.89
N GLN A 328 -11.39 -8.88 -40.60
CA GLN A 328 -12.41 -9.85 -40.21
C GLN A 328 -12.64 -10.89 -41.30
N ASN A 329 -12.79 -10.46 -42.56
CA ASN A 329 -12.99 -11.37 -43.69
C ASN A 329 -11.77 -12.27 -43.92
N LYS A 330 -10.55 -11.74 -43.78
CA LYS A 330 -9.33 -12.55 -43.80
C LYS A 330 -9.30 -13.56 -42.66
N TYR A 331 -9.60 -13.13 -41.44
CA TYR A 331 -9.66 -14.02 -40.28
C TYR A 331 -10.65 -15.16 -40.49
N ILE A 332 -11.89 -14.84 -40.91
CA ILE A 332 -12.94 -15.82 -41.20
C ILE A 332 -12.49 -16.78 -42.32
N TYR A 333 -11.83 -16.27 -43.36
CA TYR A 333 -11.30 -17.08 -44.46
C TYR A 333 -10.28 -18.11 -43.98
N TYR A 334 -9.29 -17.70 -43.18
CA TYR A 334 -8.30 -18.62 -42.62
C TYR A 334 -8.90 -19.61 -41.62
N LEU A 335 -9.90 -19.17 -40.86
CA LEU A 335 -10.63 -20.01 -39.92
C LEU A 335 -11.42 -21.11 -40.65
N LYS A 336 -12.13 -20.77 -41.74
CA LYS A 336 -12.81 -21.74 -42.61
C LYS A 336 -11.82 -22.73 -43.23
N LEU A 337 -10.73 -22.26 -43.83
CA LEU A 337 -9.67 -23.12 -44.38
C LEU A 337 -9.10 -24.11 -43.37
N THR A 338 -9.07 -23.73 -42.10
CA THR A 338 -8.58 -24.55 -41.00
C THR A 338 -9.62 -25.59 -40.58
N PHE A 339 -10.89 -25.20 -40.44
CA PHE A 339 -11.98 -26.11 -40.05
C PHE A 339 -12.38 -27.10 -41.16
N ASP A 340 -12.31 -26.69 -42.42
CA ASP A 340 -12.69 -27.52 -43.57
C ASP A 340 -11.73 -28.70 -43.79
N ASN A 341 -10.54 -28.67 -43.20
CA ASN A 341 -9.54 -29.73 -43.35
C ASN A 341 -9.00 -30.19 -42.00
N LYS A 342 -9.47 -31.37 -41.56
CA LYS A 342 -9.07 -32.01 -40.30
C LYS A 342 -7.55 -32.13 -40.12
N LYS A 343 -6.77 -32.32 -41.20
CA LYS A 343 -5.30 -32.38 -41.12
C LYS A 343 -4.70 -31.00 -40.83
N LYS A 344 -5.20 -29.94 -41.48
CA LYS A 344 -4.75 -28.56 -41.23
C LYS A 344 -5.10 -28.11 -39.81
N PHE A 345 -6.30 -28.44 -39.34
CA PHE A 345 -6.71 -28.21 -37.95
C PHE A 345 -5.75 -28.83 -36.94
N VAL A 346 -5.43 -30.12 -37.10
CA VAL A 346 -4.50 -30.83 -36.21
C VAL A 346 -3.09 -30.24 -36.28
N ILE A 347 -2.60 -29.88 -37.47
CA ILE A 347 -1.29 -29.22 -37.64
C ILE A 347 -1.25 -27.89 -36.90
N ILE A 348 -2.31 -27.08 -37.00
CA ILE A 348 -2.37 -25.79 -36.31
C ILE A 348 -2.39 -25.97 -34.79
N ILE A 349 -3.15 -26.93 -34.27
CA ILE A 349 -3.12 -27.25 -32.83
C ILE A 349 -1.73 -27.72 -32.40
N ALA A 350 -1.12 -28.64 -33.14
CA ALA A 350 0.22 -29.13 -32.84
C ALA A 350 1.26 -28.00 -32.87
N SER A 351 1.18 -27.11 -33.86
CA SER A 351 2.06 -25.94 -33.95
C SER A 351 1.84 -24.97 -32.78
N SER A 352 0.60 -24.75 -32.36
CA SER A 352 0.26 -23.89 -31.23
C SER A 352 0.82 -24.46 -29.92
N PHE A 353 0.77 -25.80 -29.76
CA PHE A 353 1.35 -26.48 -28.62
C PHE A 353 2.88 -26.40 -28.60
N ILE A 354 3.53 -26.53 -29.77
CA ILE A 354 4.98 -26.36 -29.92
C ILE A 354 5.39 -24.93 -29.58
N VAL A 355 4.66 -23.92 -30.09
CA VAL A 355 4.90 -22.51 -29.76
C VAL A 355 4.75 -22.26 -28.27
N LEU A 356 3.76 -22.87 -27.62
CA LEU A 356 3.57 -22.76 -26.17
C LEU A 356 4.74 -23.37 -25.39
N ILE A 357 5.25 -24.53 -25.80
CA ILE A 357 6.45 -25.16 -25.20
C ILE A 357 7.69 -24.28 -25.40
N ILE A 358 7.88 -23.75 -26.60
CA ILE A 358 9.01 -22.86 -26.92
C ILE A 358 8.92 -21.59 -26.08
N SER A 359 7.72 -20.98 -25.99
CA SER A 359 7.47 -19.81 -25.16
C SER A 359 7.79 -20.09 -23.70
N PHE A 360 7.35 -21.23 -23.17
CA PHE A 360 7.65 -21.62 -21.78
C PHE A 360 9.15 -21.78 -21.53
N LYS A 361 9.87 -22.46 -22.44
CA LYS A 361 11.34 -22.57 -22.35
C LYS A 361 12.03 -21.21 -22.43
N PHE A 362 11.56 -20.33 -23.33
CA PHE A 362 12.07 -18.98 -23.46
C PHE A 362 11.88 -18.18 -22.18
N THR A 363 10.69 -18.25 -21.56
CA THR A 363 10.41 -17.60 -20.26
C THR A 363 11.33 -18.12 -19.16
N GLN A 364 11.60 -19.43 -19.09
CA GLN A 364 12.56 -19.98 -18.12
C GLN A 364 13.99 -19.45 -18.31
N ILE A 365 14.44 -19.32 -19.56
CA ILE A 365 15.75 -18.73 -19.87
C ILE A 365 15.79 -17.27 -19.44
N LEU A 366 14.72 -16.52 -19.72
CA LEU A 366 14.59 -15.11 -19.34
C LEU A 366 14.60 -14.95 -17.82
N LEU A 367 13.83 -15.77 -17.08
CA LEU A 367 13.79 -15.79 -15.62
C LEU A 367 15.16 -16.06 -15.00
N LYS A 368 15.92 -17.02 -15.55
CA LYS A 368 17.30 -17.28 -15.11
C LYS A 368 18.21 -16.06 -15.34
N LYS A 369 18.07 -15.38 -16.48
CA LYS A 369 18.85 -14.17 -16.80
C LYS A 369 18.47 -12.97 -15.92
N PHE A 370 17.18 -12.77 -15.64
CA PHE A 370 16.69 -11.72 -14.73
C PHE A 370 17.02 -12.01 -13.27
N SER A 371 16.99 -13.27 -12.83
CA SER A 371 17.46 -13.68 -11.49
C SER A 371 18.94 -13.32 -11.27
N TYR A 372 19.78 -13.47 -12.31
CA TYR A 372 21.18 -13.01 -12.29
C TYR A 372 21.34 -11.48 -12.28
N LEU A 373 20.38 -10.72 -12.82
CA LEU A 373 20.36 -9.25 -12.76
C LEU A 373 19.75 -8.71 -11.46
N ASN A 374 18.96 -9.49 -10.74
CA ASN A 374 18.29 -9.07 -9.51
C ASN A 374 19.17 -9.21 -8.25
N LYS A 375 20.39 -8.68 -8.30
CA LYS A 375 21.20 -8.37 -7.09
C LYS A 375 20.56 -7.33 -6.16
N MET A 376 19.45 -6.70 -6.57
CA MET A 376 18.60 -5.86 -5.71
C MET A 376 17.86 -6.66 -4.62
N THR A 377 17.63 -7.96 -4.83
CA THR A 377 16.99 -8.83 -3.82
C THR A 377 17.95 -9.10 -2.65
N ASP A 378 19.25 -9.12 -2.91
CA ASP A 378 20.28 -9.21 -1.87
C ASP A 378 20.37 -7.91 -1.06
N PHE A 379 20.10 -6.76 -1.68
CA PHE A 379 20.02 -5.46 -1.00
C PHE A 379 18.84 -5.39 -0.02
N TYR A 380 17.66 -5.88 -0.40
CA TYR A 380 16.50 -5.96 0.51
C TYR A 380 16.67 -7.01 1.61
N LYS A 381 17.28 -8.17 1.30
CA LYS A 381 17.65 -9.17 2.31
C LYS A 381 18.71 -8.63 3.28
N PHE A 382 19.64 -7.81 2.82
CA PHE A 382 20.62 -7.11 3.65
C PHE A 382 19.92 -6.12 4.60
N LEU A 383 19.01 -5.27 4.07
CA LEU A 383 18.23 -4.31 4.86
C LEU A 383 17.33 -4.97 5.92
N LEU A 384 16.66 -6.08 5.58
CA LEU A 384 15.80 -6.82 6.52
C LEU A 384 16.60 -7.63 7.56
N LYS A 385 17.84 -7.99 7.25
CA LYS A 385 18.73 -8.69 8.19
C LYS A 385 19.26 -7.72 9.26
N ASP A 386 19.54 -6.47 8.89
CA ASP A 386 19.95 -5.42 9.84
C ASP A 386 18.78 -4.86 10.66
N LEU A 387 17.55 -4.81 10.10
CA LEU A 387 16.36 -4.43 10.86
C LEU A 387 15.96 -5.43 11.96
N LYS A 388 16.37 -6.71 11.84
CA LYS A 388 16.21 -7.71 12.91
C LYS A 388 17.16 -7.50 14.09
N VAL A 389 18.11 -6.57 14.00
CA VAL A 389 18.99 -6.18 15.10
C VAL A 389 18.41 -4.99 15.89
N LEU A 390 17.31 -4.40 15.42
CA LEU A 390 16.64 -3.22 16.01
C LEU A 390 15.25 -3.50 16.60
N VAL A 391 14.88 -4.78 16.77
CA VAL A 391 13.77 -5.24 17.63
C VAL A 391 14.38 -6.13 18.70
#